data_AF-A0A6B7E8P4-F1
#
_entry.id   AF-A0A6B7E8P4-F1
#
_cell.length_a   1.000
_cell.length_b   1.000
_cell.length_c   1.000
_cell.angle_alpha   90.00
_cell.angle_beta   90.00
_cell.angle_gamma   90.00
#
_symmetry.space_group_name_H-M   'P 1'
#
loop_
_entity.id
_entity.type
_entity.pdbx_description
1 polymer ?
#
loop_
_entity_poly.entity_id
_entity_poly.type
_entity_poly.pdbx_seq_one_letter_code
_entity_poly.pdbx_strand_id
1 'polypeptide(L)'
;EETPTSDDLENFAKSFKQRRIKLGFTQADVGLALGTLYGNVFSQTTICRFEALQLSFKNMCKLKPLLMKWLDEADSTTGSPTSIDKIAAQGRKRKKRTSIEVSVKSALEQHFVKQP
;
A
#
# COMPACT_ATOMS: atom_id res chain seq x y z
N GLU A 1 -21.50 -8.89 2.13
CA GLU A 1 -20.27 -9.31 1.43
C GLU A 1 -19.61 -10.41 2.22
N GLU A 2 -19.25 -11.49 1.53
CA GLU A 2 -18.59 -12.67 2.11
C GLU A 2 -17.13 -12.33 2.43
N THR A 3 -16.67 -12.65 3.63
CA THR A 3 -15.27 -12.42 4.02
C THR A 3 -14.35 -13.29 3.16
N PRO A 4 -13.34 -12.71 2.46
CA PRO A 4 -12.48 -13.48 1.57
C PRO A 4 -11.71 -14.55 2.35
N THR A 5 -11.61 -15.75 1.79
CA THR A 5 -10.82 -16.84 2.38
C THR A 5 -9.32 -16.60 2.19
N SER A 6 -8.49 -17.40 2.86
CA SER A 6 -7.02 -17.34 2.66
C SER A 6 -6.65 -17.61 1.19
N ASP A 7 -7.30 -18.58 0.56
CA ASP A 7 -7.06 -18.95 -0.83
C ASP A 7 -7.47 -17.82 -1.79
N ASP A 8 -8.57 -17.13 -1.50
CA ASP A 8 -9.00 -15.96 -2.28
C ASP A 8 -8.01 -14.79 -2.19
N LEU A 9 -7.30 -14.67 -1.07
CA LEU A 9 -6.26 -13.64 -0.89
C LEU A 9 -5.00 -14.02 -1.64
N GLU A 10 -4.59 -15.29 -1.60
CA GLU A 10 -3.43 -15.79 -2.33
C GLU A 10 -3.62 -15.66 -3.85
N ASN A 11 -4.76 -16.10 -4.36
CA ASN A 11 -5.11 -15.98 -5.77
C ASN A 11 -5.15 -14.52 -6.21
N PHE A 12 -5.75 -13.64 -5.40
CA PHE A 12 -5.78 -12.21 -5.68
C PHE A 12 -4.38 -11.60 -5.68
N ALA A 13 -3.53 -11.89 -4.69
CA ALA A 13 -2.18 -11.33 -4.61
C ALA A 13 -1.32 -11.72 -5.82
N LYS A 14 -1.38 -12.98 -6.27
CA LYS A 14 -0.69 -13.47 -7.48
C LYS A 14 -1.18 -12.76 -8.74
N SER A 15 -2.50 -12.71 -8.95
CA SER A 15 -3.14 -12.06 -10.10
C SER A 15 -2.83 -10.55 -10.14
N PHE A 16 -2.95 -9.88 -9.00
CA PHE A 16 -2.66 -8.46 -8.84
C PHE A 16 -1.22 -8.14 -9.25
N LYS A 17 -0.24 -8.90 -8.73
CA LYS A 17 1.18 -8.71 -9.08
C LYS A 17 1.42 -8.86 -10.58
N GLN A 18 0.86 -9.90 -11.19
CA GLN A 18 1.01 -10.17 -12.62
C GLN A 18 0.45 -9.02 -13.46
N ARG A 19 -0.77 -8.57 -13.17
CA ARG A 19 -1.43 -7.49 -13.92
C ARG A 19 -0.72 -6.15 -13.72
N ARG A 20 -0.33 -5.82 -12.48
CA ARG A 20 0.47 -4.62 -12.20
C ARG A 20 1.74 -4.56 -13.05
N ILE A 21 2.49 -5.65 -13.12
CA ILE A 21 3.71 -5.74 -13.94
C ILE A 21 3.38 -5.63 -15.43
N LYS A 22 2.32 -6.31 -15.89
CA LYS A 22 1.85 -6.24 -17.29
C LYS A 22 1.47 -4.83 -17.72
N LEU A 23 0.87 -4.05 -16.83
CA LEU A 23 0.52 -2.65 -17.03
C LEU A 23 1.70 -1.68 -16.86
N GLY A 24 2.88 -2.17 -16.45
CA GLY A 24 4.09 -1.35 -16.29
C GLY A 24 4.18 -0.53 -15.00
N PHE A 25 3.29 -0.76 -14.02
CA PHE A 25 3.32 0.00 -12.75
C PHE A 25 4.31 -0.58 -11.75
N THR A 26 5.07 0.29 -11.08
CA THR A 26 5.87 -0.11 -9.91
C THR A 26 5.00 -0.21 -8.66
N GLN A 27 5.50 -0.90 -7.63
CA GLN A 27 4.85 -0.95 -6.32
C GLN A 27 4.73 0.45 -5.66
N ALA A 28 5.64 1.37 -5.97
CA ALA A 28 5.58 2.75 -5.49
C ALA A 28 4.45 3.52 -6.17
N ASP A 29 4.28 3.34 -7.49
CA ASP A 29 3.23 4.01 -8.28
C ASP A 29 1.84 3.61 -7.77
N VAL A 30 1.63 2.32 -7.51
CA VAL A 30 0.38 1.82 -6.89
C VAL A 30 0.14 2.49 -5.54
N GLY A 31 1.16 2.52 -4.67
CA GLY A 31 1.03 3.09 -3.34
C GLY A 31 0.68 4.58 -3.36
N LEU A 32 1.20 5.31 -4.35
CA LEU A 32 0.91 6.73 -4.56
C LEU A 32 -0.50 6.95 -5.15
N ALA A 33 -0.87 6.19 -6.20
CA ALA A 33 -2.18 6.28 -6.82
C ALA A 33 -3.32 6.02 -5.81
N LEU A 34 -3.16 5.00 -4.97
CA LEU A 34 -4.09 4.71 -3.87
C LEU A 34 -4.19 5.84 -2.86
N GLY A 35 -3.09 6.55 -2.59
CA GLY A 35 -3.11 7.72 -1.72
C GLY A 35 -3.93 8.88 -2.28
N THR A 36 -3.95 9.02 -3.60
CA THR A 36 -4.78 10.03 -4.26
C THR A 36 -6.25 9.62 -4.32
N LEU A 37 -6.56 8.36 -4.57
CA LEU A 37 -7.94 7.86 -4.66
C LEU A 37 -8.62 7.72 -3.29
N TYR A 38 -7.87 7.31 -2.26
CA TYR A 38 -8.44 6.89 -0.97
C TYR A 38 -7.88 7.65 0.24
N GLY A 39 -7.08 8.70 0.02
CA GLY A 39 -6.60 9.62 1.06
C GLY A 39 -5.44 9.10 1.93
N ASN A 40 -5.02 7.84 1.75
CA ASN A 40 -3.92 7.23 2.50
C ASN A 40 -2.85 6.68 1.56
N VAL A 41 -1.70 7.36 1.50
CA VAL A 41 -0.56 6.93 0.67
C VAL A 41 0.08 5.67 1.28
N PHE A 42 0.11 4.60 0.51
CA PHE A 42 0.82 3.38 0.89
C PHE A 42 2.27 3.42 0.43
N SER A 43 3.17 2.74 1.16
CA SER A 43 4.56 2.55 0.70
C SER A 43 4.66 1.44 -0.33
N GLN A 44 5.71 1.50 -1.15
CA GLN A 44 6.24 0.34 -1.88
C GLN A 44 6.33 -0.91 -0.98
N THR A 45 6.88 -0.77 0.24
CA THR A 45 6.97 -1.88 1.21
C THR A 45 5.61 -2.47 1.58
N THR A 46 4.55 -1.65 1.62
CA THR A 46 3.19 -2.14 1.91
C THR A 46 2.67 -3.01 0.76
N ILE A 47 2.83 -2.55 -0.48
CA ILE A 47 2.42 -3.31 -1.67
C ILE A 47 3.26 -4.58 -1.80
N CYS A 48 4.57 -4.50 -1.57
CA CYS A 48 5.47 -5.66 -1.56
C CYS A 48 5.05 -6.73 -0.54
N ARG A 49 4.76 -6.33 0.71
CA ARG A 49 4.29 -7.26 1.75
C ARG A 49 2.91 -7.84 1.43
N PHE A 50 2.03 -7.10 0.78
CA PHE A 50 0.75 -7.63 0.32
C PHE A 50 0.95 -8.71 -0.75
N GLU A 51 1.75 -8.44 -1.78
CA GLU A 51 2.06 -9.41 -2.85
C GLU A 51 2.76 -10.68 -2.33
N ALA A 52 3.53 -10.55 -1.26
CA ALA A 52 4.23 -11.66 -0.61
C ALA A 52 3.41 -12.36 0.49
N LEU A 53 2.14 -11.96 0.72
CA LEU A 53 1.28 -12.49 1.80
C LEU A 53 1.88 -12.31 3.21
N GLN A 54 2.70 -11.28 3.41
CA GLN A 54 3.43 -10.99 4.64
C GLN A 54 2.72 -9.96 5.54
N LEU A 55 1.42 -9.75 5.33
CA LEU A 55 0.59 -8.94 6.22
C LEU A 55 -0.32 -9.86 7.03
N SER A 56 -0.79 -9.37 8.18
CA SER A 56 -1.82 -10.09 8.92
C SER A 56 -3.07 -10.26 8.05
N PHE A 57 -3.81 -11.35 8.25
CA PHE A 57 -5.05 -11.63 7.52
C PHE A 57 -6.02 -10.43 7.54
N LYS A 58 -6.21 -9.81 8.72
CA LYS A 58 -7.03 -8.61 8.88
C LYS A 58 -6.56 -7.44 7.98
N ASN A 59 -5.26 -7.25 7.82
CA ASN A 59 -4.72 -6.20 6.96
C ASN A 59 -4.84 -6.57 5.48
N MET A 60 -4.66 -7.85 5.13
CA MET A 60 -4.89 -8.35 3.77
C MET A 60 -6.34 -8.10 3.34
N CYS A 61 -7.32 -8.48 4.17
CA CYS A 61 -8.74 -8.25 3.89
C CYS A 61 -9.08 -6.77 3.72
N LYS A 62 -8.45 -5.88 4.49
CA LYS A 62 -8.64 -4.42 4.35
C LYS A 62 -8.04 -3.86 3.07
N LEU A 63 -6.92 -4.41 2.59
CA LEU A 63 -6.24 -3.90 1.39
C LEU A 63 -6.81 -4.45 0.09
N LYS A 64 -7.30 -5.70 0.08
CA LYS A 64 -7.86 -6.35 -1.12
C LYS A 64 -8.87 -5.47 -1.88
N PRO A 65 -9.93 -4.90 -1.27
CA PRO A 65 -10.90 -4.11 -2.02
C PRO A 65 -10.30 -2.82 -2.62
N LEU A 66 -9.34 -2.19 -1.93
CA LEU A 66 -8.67 -0.98 -2.43
C LEU A 66 -7.80 -1.28 -3.64
N LEU A 67 -7.05 -2.38 -3.58
CA LEU A 67 -6.17 -2.83 -4.66
C LEU A 67 -6.96 -3.35 -5.85
N MET A 68 -8.08 -4.03 -5.60
CA MET A 68 -8.97 -4.51 -6.66
C MET A 68 -9.56 -3.35 -7.44
N LYS A 69 -10.14 -2.36 -6.74
CA LYS A 69 -10.73 -1.20 -7.40
C LYS A 69 -9.69 -0.39 -8.20
N TRP A 70 -8.49 -0.19 -7.65
CA TRP A 70 -7.40 0.44 -8.41
C TRP A 70 -7.03 -0.34 -9.67
N LEU A 71 -6.99 -1.68 -9.57
CA LEU A 71 -6.65 -2.55 -10.70
C LEU A 71 -7.71 -2.47 -11.80
N ASP A 72 -8.99 -2.48 -11.44
CA ASP A 72 -10.10 -2.36 -12.39
C ASP A 72 -10.07 -1.00 -13.11
N GLU A 73 -9.75 0.08 -12.39
CA GLU A 73 -9.54 1.41 -12.98
C GLU A 73 -8.34 1.43 -13.92
N ALA A 74 -7.22 0.80 -13.55
CA ALA A 74 -6.02 0.73 -14.39
C ALA A 74 -6.24 -0.12 -15.66
N ASP A 75 -6.92 -1.27 -15.54
CA ASP A 75 -7.27 -2.15 -16.66
C ASP A 75 -8.28 -1.48 -17.63
N SER A 76 -9.23 -0.70 -17.13
CA SER A 76 -10.22 0.02 -17.95
C SER A 76 -9.61 1.16 -18.80
N THR A 77 -8.36 1.50 -18.51
CA THR A 77 -7.72 2.72 -18.99
C THR A 77 -6.59 2.46 -19.98
N THR A 78 -6.29 1.19 -20.27
CA THR A 78 -5.31 0.78 -21.27
C THR A 78 -5.78 1.16 -22.68
N GLY A 79 -5.47 2.38 -23.12
CA GLY A 79 -5.82 2.89 -24.44
C GLY A 79 -5.85 4.42 -24.56
N SER A 80 -5.84 5.15 -23.44
CA SER A 80 -5.79 6.63 -23.43
C SER A 80 -4.90 7.10 -22.28
N PRO A 81 -4.03 8.13 -22.46
CA PRO A 81 -3.24 8.69 -21.38
C PRO A 81 -4.19 9.42 -20.42
N THR A 82 -4.55 8.78 -19.31
CA THR A 82 -5.53 9.33 -18.38
C THR A 82 -4.89 9.94 -17.13
N SER A 83 -5.78 10.54 -16.34
CA SER A 83 -5.56 11.08 -15.00
C SER A 83 -4.63 10.24 -14.10
N ILE A 84 -4.60 8.91 -14.21
CA ILE A 84 -3.75 8.06 -13.34
C ILE A 84 -2.26 8.35 -13.53
N ASP A 85 -1.80 8.53 -14.78
CA ASP A 85 -0.40 8.91 -15.06
C ASP A 85 -0.06 10.29 -14.48
N LYS A 86 -1.03 11.22 -14.53
CA LYS A 86 -0.89 12.56 -13.94
C LYS A 86 -0.95 12.55 -12.41
N ILE A 87 -1.69 11.59 -11.83
CA ILE A 87 -1.87 11.40 -10.40
C ILE A 87 -0.64 10.75 -9.76
N ALA A 88 0.00 9.78 -10.43
CA ALA A 88 1.29 9.25 -10.01
C ALA A 88 2.38 10.35 -9.99
N ALA A 89 2.23 11.41 -10.78
CA ALA A 89 3.13 12.56 -10.75
C ALA A 89 2.79 13.58 -9.62
N GLN A 90 1.55 13.60 -9.12
CA GLN A 90 1.11 14.53 -8.06
C GLN A 90 1.33 13.93 -6.66
N GLY A 91 2.56 14.11 -6.15
CA GLY A 91 2.97 13.63 -4.84
C GLY A 91 2.20 14.27 -3.67
N ARG A 92 1.17 13.60 -3.14
CA ARG A 92 0.68 13.88 -1.78
C ARG A 92 1.72 13.40 -0.76
N LYS A 93 2.10 14.29 0.17
CA LYS A 93 3.12 13.99 1.19
C LYS A 93 2.53 13.09 2.28
N ARG A 94 2.89 11.81 2.26
CA ARG A 94 2.69 10.88 3.38
C ARG A 94 3.32 11.44 4.66
N LYS A 95 2.71 11.19 5.82
CA LYS A 95 3.36 11.44 7.13
C LYS A 95 4.70 10.69 7.17
N LYS A 96 5.80 11.44 7.22
CA LYS A 96 7.14 10.86 7.34
C LYS A 96 7.26 10.13 8.68
N ARG A 97 7.95 8.99 8.67
CA ARG A 97 8.35 8.34 9.92
C ARG A 97 9.33 9.27 10.64
N THR A 98 9.05 9.64 11.88
CA THR A 98 10.01 10.38 12.71
C THR A 98 11.18 9.46 13.04
N SER A 99 12.39 9.85 12.66
CA SER A 99 13.61 9.23 13.17
C SER A 99 13.92 9.84 14.52
N ILE A 100 14.05 9.01 15.56
CA ILE A 100 14.40 9.46 16.90
C ILE A 100 15.90 9.15 17.08
N GLU A 101 16.69 10.17 17.40
CA GLU A 101 18.12 9.99 17.68
C GLU A 101 18.36 9.07 18.88
N VAL A 102 19.51 8.41 18.91
CA VAL A 102 19.84 7.42 19.96
C VAL A 102 19.84 8.04 21.35
N SER A 103 20.35 9.26 21.50
CA SER A 103 20.34 10.02 22.76
C SER A 103 18.92 10.29 23.25
N VAL A 104 18.03 10.74 22.35
CA VAL A 104 16.62 11.00 22.65
C VAL A 104 15.87 9.71 22.97
N LYS A 105 16.14 8.63 22.22
CA LYS A 105 15.60 7.29 22.50
C LYS A 105 15.97 6.83 23.90
N SER A 106 17.24 6.98 24.31
CA SER A 106 17.71 6.59 25.65
C SER A 106 17.02 7.40 26.75
N ALA A 107 16.85 8.71 26.57
CA ALA A 107 16.13 9.55 27.53
C ALA A 107 14.66 9.12 27.68
N LEU A 108 13.98 8.82 26.57
CA LEU A 108 12.60 8.33 26.57
C LEU A 108 12.49 6.96 27.28
N GLU A 109 13.42 6.05 27.03
CA GLU A 109 13.47 4.74 27.68
C GLU A 109 13.71 4.86 29.20
N GLN A 110 14.61 5.74 29.64
CA GLN A 110 14.83 6.01 31.07
C GLN A 110 13.59 6.58 31.77
N HIS A 111 12.86 7.48 31.10
CA HIS A 111 11.62 8.03 31.65
C HIS A 111 10.54 6.95 31.77
N PHE A 112 10.37 6.12 30.74
CA PHE A 112 9.40 5.03 30.75
C PHE A 112 9.65 4.01 31.88
N VAL A 113 10.91 3.71 32.19
CA VAL A 113 11.24 2.83 33.34
C VAL A 113 10.83 3.43 34.68
N LYS A 114 10.89 4.76 34.83
CA LYS A 114 10.48 5.45 36.07
C LYS A 114 8.96 5.58 36.17
N GLN A 115 8.28 5.78 35.04
CA GLN A 115 6.84 5.98 34.96
C GLN A 115 6.30 5.45 33.61
N PRO A 116 5.82 4.20 33.57
CA PRO A 116 5.33 3.55 32.36
C PRO A 116 3.93 4.01 31.94
#